data_AF-A0AAW0YN31-F1
#
_entry.id   AF-A0AAW0YN31-F1
#
_cell.length_a   1.000
_cell.length_b   1.000
_cell.length_c   1.000
_cell.angle_alpha   90.00
_cell.angle_beta   90.00
_cell.angle_gamma   90.00
#
_symmetry.space_group_name_H-M   'P 1'
#
loop_
_entity.id
_entity.type
_entity.pdbx_description
1 polymer ?
#
loop_
_entity_poly.entity_id
_entity_poly.type
_entity_poly.pdbx_seq_one_letter_code
_entity_poly.pdbx_strand_id
1 'polypeptide(L)'
;SGNFRCEVMGDKPFFETDDHAVNMTVVDVPLWGPEVWGVAQNERVRPGEVVVARCQVGHSDPPADIYWTINWEEAPPLAHHRSLQMDRRGERVQVSELQATVTEEWLARGA
;
A
#
# COMPACT_ATOMS: atom_id res chain seq x y z
N SER A 1 15.12 8.56 9.06
CA SER A 1 15.60 9.23 7.83
C SER A 1 16.88 9.99 8.13
N GLY A 2 17.74 10.22 7.13
CA GLY A 2 18.98 10.97 7.28
C GLY A 2 19.48 11.54 5.96
N ASN A 3 20.43 12.48 6.03
CA ASN A 3 21.06 13.06 4.84
C ASN A 3 22.27 12.18 4.44
N PHE A 4 22.21 11.58 3.27
CA PHE A 4 23.30 10.80 2.69
C PHE A 4 24.09 11.69 1.75
N ARG A 5 25.39 11.86 2.01
CA ARG A 5 26.28 12.74 1.27
C ARG A 5 27.37 11.93 0.57
N CYS A 6 27.58 12.24 -0.70
CA CYS A 6 28.78 11.87 -1.44
C CYS A 6 29.69 13.10 -1.49
N GLU A 7 30.99 12.92 -1.23
CA GLU A 7 31.98 13.99 -1.24
C GLU A 7 33.21 13.51 -2.03
N VAL A 8 33.71 14.36 -2.92
CA VAL A 8 34.92 14.12 -3.70
C VAL A 8 35.90 15.26 -3.44
N MET A 9 37.15 14.91 -3.16
CA MET A 9 38.21 15.88 -2.88
C MET A 9 39.30 15.79 -3.95
N GLY A 10 39.69 16.93 -4.50
CA GLY A 10 40.88 17.09 -5.33
C GLY A 10 42.16 17.07 -4.50
N ASP A 11 43.24 16.56 -5.08
CA ASP A 11 44.59 16.61 -4.51
C ASP A 11 45.43 17.73 -5.17
N LYS A 12 46.69 17.86 -4.78
CA LYS A 12 47.61 18.91 -5.21
C LYS A 12 47.56 19.22 -6.72
N PRO A 13 47.68 20.51 -7.09
CA PRO A 13 47.84 21.68 -6.22
C PRO A 13 46.52 22.35 -5.81
N PHE A 14 45.37 21.84 -6.28
CA PHE A 14 44.06 22.47 -6.14
C PHE A 14 43.17 21.59 -5.26
N PHE A 15 43.19 21.84 -3.96
CA PHE A 15 42.43 21.09 -2.95
C PHE A 15 40.94 21.48 -2.95
N GLU A 16 40.26 21.30 -4.07
CA GLU A 16 38.83 21.58 -4.20
C GLU A 16 38.00 20.41 -3.65
N THR A 17 36.82 20.71 -3.09
CA THR A 17 35.88 19.70 -2.60
C THR A 17 34.54 19.95 -3.27
N ASP A 18 33.96 18.89 -3.83
CA ASP A 18 32.60 18.90 -4.36
C ASP A 18 31.77 17.88 -3.57
N ASP A 19 30.56 18.27 -3.18
CA ASP A 19 29.68 17.44 -2.39
C ASP A 19 28.24 17.48 -2.92
N HIS A 20 27.57 16.34 -2.84
CA HIS A 20 26.16 16.23 -3.14
C HIS A 20 25.46 15.42 -2.05
N ALA A 21 24.32 15.91 -1.58
CA ALA A 21 23.58 15.30 -0.50
C ALA A 21 22.11 15.09 -0.85
N VAL A 22 21.57 13.94 -0.44
CA VAL A 22 20.15 13.57 -0.62
C VAL A 22 19.58 12.99 0.67
N ASN A 23 18.30 13.25 0.93
CA ASN A 23 17.61 12.62 2.05
C ASN A 23 17.31 11.15 1.73
N MET A 24 17.81 10.26 2.57
CA MET A 24 17.53 8.82 2.54
C MET A 24 16.64 8.44 3.72
N THR A 25 15.56 7.72 3.44
CA THR A 25 14.69 7.15 4.48
C THR A 25 14.93 5.64 4.52
N VAL A 26 15.31 5.13 5.70
CA VAL A 26 15.28 3.70 5.98
C VAL A 26 13.83 3.33 6.23
N VAL A 27 13.34 2.31 5.54
CA VAL A 27 11.96 1.85 5.65
C VAL A 27 11.90 0.48 6.30
N ASP A 28 10.87 0.27 7.11
CA ASP A 28 10.46 -1.03 7.62
C ASP A 28 9.28 -1.52 6.78
N VAL A 29 9.44 -2.64 6.07
CA VAL A 29 8.42 -3.18 5.18
C VAL A 29 7.47 -4.11 5.94
N PRO A 30 6.19 -4.23 5.54
CA PRO A 30 5.28 -5.17 6.18
C PRO A 30 5.83 -6.60 6.17
N LEU A 31 5.84 -7.25 7.33
CA LEU A 31 6.28 -8.64 7.48
C LEU A 31 5.34 -9.64 6.77
N TRP A 32 4.10 -9.25 6.49
CA TRP A 32 3.08 -10.10 5.90
C TRP A 32 1.96 -9.27 5.24
N GLY A 33 1.12 -9.97 4.47
CA GLY A 33 0.01 -9.41 3.71
C GLY A 33 0.40 -9.06 2.27
N PRO A 34 -0.54 -8.48 1.50
CA PRO A 34 -1.91 -8.16 1.88
C PRO A 34 -2.80 -9.41 2.02
N GLU A 35 -3.59 -9.47 3.09
CA GLU A 35 -4.63 -10.48 3.28
C GLU A 35 -6.02 -9.85 3.12
N VAL A 36 -6.81 -10.38 2.18
CA VAL A 36 -8.16 -9.86 1.89
C VAL A 36 -9.23 -10.76 2.49
N TRP A 37 -10.21 -10.14 3.16
CA TRP A 37 -11.34 -10.77 3.84
C TRP A 37 -12.65 -10.10 3.46
N GLY A 38 -13.79 -10.73 3.75
CA GLY A 38 -15.13 -10.16 3.53
C GLY A 38 -15.74 -10.47 2.17
N VAL A 39 -14.99 -11.08 1.26
CA VAL A 39 -15.46 -11.60 -0.03
C VAL A 39 -15.06 -13.06 -0.18
N ALA A 40 -16.02 -13.98 -0.29
CA ALA A 40 -15.70 -15.40 -0.48
C ALA A 40 -15.50 -15.73 -1.96
N GLN A 41 -14.57 -16.65 -2.25
CA GLN A 41 -14.14 -17.00 -3.61
C GLN A 41 -15.26 -17.59 -4.51
N ASN A 42 -16.39 -17.98 -3.92
CA ASN A 42 -17.57 -18.50 -4.61
C ASN A 42 -18.86 -17.74 -4.24
N GLU A 43 -18.72 -16.55 -3.67
CA GLU A 43 -19.88 -15.72 -3.35
C GLU A 43 -20.52 -15.23 -4.64
N ARG A 44 -21.80 -15.58 -4.81
CA ARG A 44 -22.56 -15.10 -5.97
C ARG A 44 -23.07 -13.71 -5.66
N VAL A 45 -22.57 -12.74 -6.40
CA VAL A 45 -23.02 -11.36 -6.33
C VAL A 45 -23.81 -10.98 -7.57
N ARG A 46 -24.79 -10.11 -7.42
CA ARG A 46 -25.62 -9.59 -8.50
C ARG A 46 -25.31 -8.11 -8.76
N PRO A 47 -25.56 -7.62 -9.99
CA PRO A 47 -25.52 -6.19 -10.26
C PRO A 47 -26.40 -5.41 -9.26
N GLY A 48 -25.86 -4.32 -8.73
CA GLY A 48 -26.50 -3.48 -7.72
C GLY A 48 -26.25 -3.90 -6.27
N GLU A 49 -25.68 -5.08 -6.00
CA GLU A 49 -25.28 -5.47 -4.65
C GLU A 49 -23.99 -4.76 -4.22
N VAL A 50 -23.85 -4.50 -2.92
CA VAL A 50 -22.65 -3.89 -2.35
C VAL A 50 -21.75 -4.99 -1.80
N VAL A 51 -20.52 -5.05 -2.30
CA VAL A 51 -19.46 -5.90 -1.74
C VAL A 51 -18.60 -5.10 -0.78
N VAL A 52 -18.27 -5.72 0.36
CA VAL A 52 -17.39 -5.14 1.37
C VAL A 52 -16.19 -6.04 1.54
N ALA A 53 -15.02 -5.56 1.12
CA ALA A 53 -13.76 -6.27 1.29
C ALA A 53 -12.85 -5.51 2.25
N ARG A 54 -12.07 -6.23 3.05
CA ARG A 54 -11.08 -5.67 3.96
C ARG A 54 -9.72 -6.25 3.64
N CYS A 55 -8.75 -5.38 3.45
CA CYS A 55 -7.35 -5.72 3.29
C CYS A 55 -6.63 -5.44 4.61
N GLN A 56 -5.88 -6.42 5.10
CA GLN A 56 -5.02 -6.28 6.26
C GLN A 56 -3.56 -6.52 5.84
N VAL A 57 -2.69 -5.62 6.29
CA VAL A 57 -1.25 -5.62 6.00
C VAL A 57 -0.51 -5.46 7.33
N GLY A 58 0.66 -6.08 7.45
CA GLY A 58 1.54 -5.86 8.61
C GLY A 58 1.91 -4.38 8.81
N HIS A 59 2.36 -4.03 10.01
CA HIS A 59 2.94 -2.70 10.25
C HIS A 59 4.12 -2.43 9.32
N SER A 60 4.25 -1.18 8.90
CA SER A 60 5.42 -0.67 8.18
C SER A 60 5.72 0.76 8.63
N ASP A 61 6.95 1.20 8.45
CA ASP A 61 7.36 2.59 8.64
C ASP A 61 8.11 3.09 7.40
N PRO A 62 7.57 4.04 6.62
CA PRO A 62 6.26 4.69 6.81
C PRO A 62 5.07 3.73 6.58
N PRO A 63 3.83 4.15 6.93
CA PRO A 63 2.63 3.40 6.57
C PRO A 63 2.58 3.08 5.08
N ALA A 64 2.19 1.85 4.75
CA ALA A 64 2.16 1.31 3.41
C ALA A 64 1.05 1.94 2.57
N ASP A 65 1.30 2.03 1.26
CA ASP A 65 0.30 2.43 0.30
C ASP A 65 -0.61 1.27 -0.11
N ILE A 66 -1.88 1.33 0.30
CA ILE A 66 -2.88 0.29 -0.01
C ILE A 66 -3.85 0.83 -1.06
N TYR A 67 -3.88 0.16 -2.21
CA TYR A 67 -4.79 0.42 -3.32
C TYR A 67 -5.59 -0.84 -3.67
N TRP A 68 -6.80 -0.64 -4.17
CA TRP A 68 -7.71 -1.71 -4.55
C TRP A 68 -7.86 -1.76 -6.07
N THR A 69 -7.93 -2.96 -6.62
CA THR A 69 -8.29 -3.19 -8.01
C THR A 69 -9.48 -4.14 -8.09
N ILE A 70 -10.35 -3.90 -9.07
CA ILE A 70 -11.47 -4.78 -9.41
C ILE A 70 -11.25 -5.18 -10.86
N ASN A 71 -11.05 -6.48 -11.11
CA ASN A 71 -10.72 -7.01 -12.44
C ASN A 71 -9.54 -6.29 -13.12
N TRP A 72 -8.47 -6.04 -12.38
CA TRP A 72 -7.25 -5.34 -12.84
C TRP A 72 -7.40 -3.85 -13.16
N GLU A 73 -8.59 -3.27 -12.96
CA GLU A 73 -8.82 -1.82 -13.05
C GLU A 73 -8.82 -1.20 -11.66
N GLU A 74 -8.40 0.05 -11.54
CA GLU A 74 -8.41 0.78 -10.27
C GLU A 74 -9.83 0.89 -9.72
N ALA A 75 -10.00 0.54 -8.45
CA ALA A 75 -11.31 0.62 -7.81
C ALA A 75 -11.76 2.09 -7.65
N PRO A 76 -13.08 2.38 -7.69
CA PRO A 76 -13.58 3.72 -7.46
C PRO A 76 -13.12 4.30 -6.11
N PRO A 77 -12.95 5.64 -5.99
CA PRO A 77 -12.33 6.30 -4.83
C PRO A 77 -13.11 6.16 -3.50
N LEU A 78 -14.29 5.53 -3.49
CA LEU A 78 -15.03 5.16 -2.28
C LEU A 78 -14.33 4.03 -1.47
N ALA A 79 -13.15 3.59 -1.92
CA ALA A 79 -12.40 2.42 -1.46
C ALA A 79 -11.25 2.70 -0.46
N HIS A 80 -11.14 3.90 0.11
CA HIS A 80 -9.91 4.28 0.82
C HIS A 80 -10.15 4.75 2.25
N HIS A 81 -10.16 3.80 3.17
CA HIS A 81 -10.02 4.08 4.60
C HIS A 81 -8.80 3.34 5.17
N ARG A 82 -7.64 4.02 5.23
CA ARG A 82 -6.42 3.49 5.89
C ARG A 82 -6.49 3.77 7.39
N SER A 83 -6.53 2.71 8.18
CA SER A 83 -6.43 2.80 9.65
C SER A 83 -5.35 1.89 10.18
N LEU A 84 -4.58 2.40 11.14
CA LEU A 84 -3.71 1.58 11.97
C LEU A 84 -4.56 0.93 13.07
N GLN A 85 -4.63 -0.39 13.08
CA GLN A 85 -5.35 -1.18 14.08
C GLN A 85 -4.39 -2.15 14.78
N MET A 86 -4.88 -2.85 15.81
CA MET A 86 -4.18 -3.99 16.41
C MET A 86 -4.86 -5.28 15.97
N ASP A 87 -4.08 -6.27 15.57
CA ASP A 87 -4.61 -7.61 15.29
C ASP A 87 -4.96 -8.36 16.59
N ARG A 88 -5.46 -9.59 16.46
CA ARG A 88 -5.83 -10.43 17.62
C ARG A 88 -4.64 -10.80 18.51
N ARG A 89 -3.41 -10.74 17.99
CA ARG A 89 -2.15 -11.00 18.70
C ARG A 89 -1.60 -9.74 19.37
N GLY A 90 -2.24 -8.58 19.15
CA GLY A 90 -1.79 -7.29 19.67
C GLY A 90 -0.70 -6.62 18.82
N GLU A 91 -0.50 -7.08 17.58
CA GLU A 91 0.44 -6.49 16.64
C GLU A 91 -0.21 -5.34 15.87
N ARG A 92 0.56 -4.27 15.61
CA ARG A 92 0.10 -3.17 14.76
C ARG A 92 -0.09 -3.66 13.34
N VAL A 93 -1.20 -3.28 12.74
CA VAL A 93 -1.57 -3.63 11.37
C VAL A 93 -2.20 -2.44 10.68
N GLN A 94 -2.16 -2.47 9.37
CA GLN A 94 -2.77 -1.48 8.50
C GLN A 94 -3.97 -2.12 7.83
N VAL A 95 -5.14 -1.50 7.98
CA VAL A 95 -6.39 -2.01 7.44
C VAL A 95 -6.95 -1.01 6.45
N SER A 96 -7.36 -1.51 5.29
CA SER A 96 -8.12 -0.79 4.26
C SER A 96 -9.45 -1.50 4.00
N GLU A 97 -10.53 -0.74 3.83
CA GLU A 97 -11.85 -1.27 3.49
C GLU A 97 -12.31 -0.74 2.12
N LEU A 98 -12.75 -1.66 1.26
CA LEU A 98 -13.38 -1.40 -0.02
C LEU A 98 -14.88 -1.64 0.13
N GLN A 99 -15.69 -0.62 -0.14
CA GLN A 99 -17.13 -0.76 -0.36
C GLN A 99 -17.44 -0.41 -1.80
N ALA A 100 -17.95 -1.38 -2.56
CA ALA A 100 -18.14 -1.23 -4.00
C ALA A 100 -19.49 -1.81 -4.44
N THR A 101 -20.19 -1.11 -5.32
CA THR A 101 -21.44 -1.62 -5.91
C THR A 101 -21.12 -2.41 -7.17
N VAL A 102 -21.53 -3.67 -7.22
CA VAL A 102 -21.30 -4.57 -8.35
C VAL A 102 -22.01 -4.04 -9.59
N THR A 103 -21.27 -3.89 -10.68
CA THR A 103 -21.80 -3.49 -11.99
C THR A 103 -21.89 -4.69 -12.92
N GLU A 104 -22.76 -4.62 -13.94
CA GLU A 104 -22.80 -5.64 -14.99
C GLU A 104 -21.45 -5.77 -15.73
N GLU A 105 -20.75 -4.65 -15.89
CA GLU A 105 -19.46 -4.59 -16.55
C GLU A 105 -18.37 -5.39 -15.81
N TRP A 106 -18.36 -5.34 -14.48
CA TRP A 106 -17.44 -6.14 -13.66
C TRP A 106 -17.72 -7.64 -13.79
N LEU A 107 -18.99 -8.04 -13.89
CA LEU A 107 -19.33 -9.45 -14.09
C LEU A 107 -19.00 -9.92 -15.51
N ALA A 108 -19.16 -9.07 -16.52
CA ALA A 108 -18.81 -9.38 -17.90
C ALA A 108 -17.29 -9.57 -18.10
N ARG A 109 -16.46 -8.84 -17.34
CA ARG A 109 -15.00 -8.95 -17.38
C ARG A 109 -14.43 -10.08 -16.51
N GLY A 110 -15.20 -10.58 -15.53
CA GLY A 110 -14.77 -11.59 -14.56
C GLY A 110 -15.05 -13.04 -14.94
N ALA A 111 -15.53 -13.30 -16.16
CA ALA A 111 -15.84 -14.64 -16.68
C ALA A 111 -14.70 -15.22 -17.55
#